data_AF-S0F4K4-F1
#
_entry.id   AF-S0F4K4-F1
#
_cell.length_a   1.000
_cell.length_b   1.000
_cell.length_c   1.000
_cell.angle_alpha   90.00
_cell.angle_beta   90.00
_cell.angle_gamma   90.00
#
_symmetry.space_group_name_H-M   'P 1'
#
loop_
_entity.id
_entity.type
_entity.pdbx_description
1 polymer ?
#
loop_
_entity_poly.entity_id
_entity_poly.type
_entity_poly.pdbx_seq_one_letter_code
_entity_poly.pdbx_strand_id
1 'polypeptide(L)'
;MGMLKDPQQYYDNVSACSLCHSCQNVCPAKVDLADQIYCWRQKLHTLGVASPSKKLMSGGMQFLMERPSLFNMALHHASVANALPHWLVYNSLNDWGKEHEMPVFAKESFNEMWKKNKVK
;
A
#
# COMPACT_ATOMS: atom_id res chain seq x y z
N MET A 1 -17.83 19.51 3.64
CA MET A 1 -16.74 18.51 3.61
C MET A 1 -16.17 18.37 5.01
N GLY A 2 -16.12 17.16 5.59
CA GLY A 2 -15.67 16.95 6.98
C GLY A 2 -14.29 17.55 7.27
N MET A 3 -13.31 17.30 6.39
CA MET A 3 -11.95 17.86 6.47
C MET A 3 -11.88 19.39 6.49
N LEU A 4 -12.82 20.08 5.85
CA LEU A 4 -12.87 21.55 5.86
C LEU A 4 -13.43 22.09 7.18
N LYS A 5 -14.31 21.33 7.82
CA LYS A 5 -14.96 21.72 9.07
C LYS A 5 -14.08 21.42 10.29
N ASP A 6 -13.56 20.20 10.36
CA ASP A 6 -12.67 19.77 11.44
C ASP A 6 -11.72 18.66 10.93
N PRO A 7 -10.46 19.00 10.62
CA PRO A 7 -9.48 18.04 10.14
C PRO A 7 -9.11 16.96 11.16
N GLN A 8 -9.21 17.21 12.47
CA GLN A 8 -8.82 16.24 13.51
C GLN A 8 -9.94 15.23 13.77
N GLN A 9 -11.20 15.64 13.63
CA GLN A 9 -12.33 14.74 13.80
C GLN A 9 -12.57 13.87 12.57
N TYR A 10 -12.37 14.40 11.35
CA TYR A 10 -12.82 13.77 10.10
C TYR A 10 -11.69 13.25 9.20
N TYR A 11 -10.47 13.09 9.72
CA TYR A 11 -9.27 12.71 8.97
C TYR A 11 -9.34 11.35 8.26
N ASP A 12 -10.18 10.45 8.75
CA ASP A 12 -10.38 9.10 8.23
C ASP A 12 -11.18 9.10 6.91
N ASN A 13 -12.09 10.07 6.73
CA ASN A 13 -12.95 10.15 5.53
C ASN A 13 -12.16 10.28 4.23
N VAL A 14 -10.99 10.93 4.25
CA VAL A 14 -10.17 11.05 3.04
C VAL A 14 -9.64 9.71 2.57
N SER A 15 -9.53 8.70 3.45
CA SER A 15 -9.10 7.35 3.09
C SER A 15 -10.15 6.54 2.35
N ALA A 16 -11.44 6.93 2.43
CA ALA A 16 -12.52 6.24 1.70
C ALA A 16 -12.50 6.47 0.18
N CYS A 17 -11.84 7.54 -0.29
CA CYS A 17 -11.73 7.84 -1.72
C CYS A 17 -10.69 6.93 -2.42
N SER A 18 -11.04 6.28 -3.52
CA SER A 18 -10.06 5.49 -4.29
C SER A 18 -9.13 6.32 -5.20
N LEU A 19 -9.29 7.65 -5.22
CA LEU A 19 -8.59 8.58 -6.14
C LEU A 19 -8.77 8.22 -7.63
N CYS A 20 -9.96 7.76 -8.03
CA CYS A 20 -10.27 7.45 -9.43
C CYS A 20 -10.55 8.69 -10.32
N HIS A 21 -10.54 9.91 -9.75
CA HIS A 21 -10.83 11.20 -10.41
C HIS A 21 -12.18 11.34 -11.13
N SER A 22 -13.10 10.37 -11.00
CA SER A 22 -14.41 10.42 -11.67
C SER A 22 -15.23 11.65 -11.26
N CYS A 23 -15.27 11.97 -9.96
CA CYS A 23 -16.03 13.10 -9.42
C CYS A 23 -15.55 14.46 -9.95
N GLN A 24 -14.24 14.61 -10.17
CA GLN A 24 -13.63 15.83 -10.72
C GLN A 24 -13.95 15.97 -12.21
N ASN A 25 -13.89 14.87 -12.97
CA ASN A 25 -14.17 14.88 -14.40
C ASN A 25 -15.63 15.23 -14.74
N VAL A 26 -16.59 14.73 -13.94
CA VAL A 26 -18.03 14.99 -14.17
C VAL A 26 -18.51 16.31 -13.58
N CYS A 27 -17.68 17.01 -12.80
CA CYS A 27 -18.12 18.20 -12.09
C CYS A 27 -18.39 19.37 -13.06
N PRO A 28 -19.62 19.90 -13.13
CA PRO A 28 -19.94 21.03 -13.99
C PRO A 28 -19.26 22.33 -13.52
N ALA A 29 -19.04 22.47 -12.21
CA ALA A 29 -18.39 23.63 -11.60
C ALA A 29 -16.86 23.56 -11.62
N LYS A 30 -16.26 22.51 -12.22
CA LYS A 30 -14.80 22.31 -12.32
C LYS A 30 -14.07 22.41 -10.97
N VAL A 31 -14.64 21.80 -9.94
CA VAL A 31 -14.01 21.72 -8.62
C VAL A 31 -13.07 20.51 -8.58
N ASP A 32 -11.81 20.76 -8.19
CA ASP A 32 -10.78 19.72 -8.11
C ASP A 32 -10.88 18.91 -6.81
N LEU A 33 -11.96 18.14 -6.67
CA LEU A 33 -12.27 17.39 -5.46
C LEU A 33 -11.24 16.29 -5.16
N ALA A 34 -10.84 15.51 -6.16
CA ALA A 34 -9.91 14.40 -5.95
C ALA A 34 -8.51 14.93 -5.58
N ASP A 35 -8.06 16.01 -6.22
CA ASP A 35 -6.77 16.66 -5.90
C ASP A 35 -6.77 17.29 -4.51
N GLN A 36 -7.88 17.88 -4.07
CA GLN A 36 -8.03 18.39 -2.71
C GLN A 36 -7.92 17.25 -1.68
N ILE A 37 -8.60 16.12 -1.93
CA ILE A 37 -8.50 14.93 -1.08
C ILE A 37 -7.07 14.41 -1.04
N TYR A 38 -6.38 14.36 -2.19
CA TYR A 38 -4.98 13.97 -2.27
C TYR A 38 -4.09 14.89 -1.42
N CYS A 39 -4.24 16.21 -1.56
CA CYS A 39 -3.52 17.19 -0.76
C CYS A 39 -3.76 17.01 0.75
N TRP A 40 -5.00 16.73 1.15
CA TRP A 40 -5.33 16.47 2.55
C TRP A 40 -4.69 15.18 3.07
N ARG A 41 -4.64 14.11 2.27
CA ARG A 41 -3.92 12.88 2.64
C ARG A 41 -2.44 13.15 2.95
N GLN A 42 -1.78 13.99 2.15
CA GLN A 42 -0.38 14.36 2.39
C GLN A 42 -0.18 15.14 3.70
N LYS A 43 -1.19 15.93 4.11
CA LYS A 43 -1.16 16.74 5.34
C LYS A 43 -1.49 15.95 6.61
N LEU A 44 -1.95 14.70 6.53
CA LEU A 44 -2.30 13.89 7.71
C LEU A 44 -1.14 13.75 8.70
N HIS A 45 0.09 13.67 8.20
CA HIS A 45 1.28 13.61 9.06
C HIS A 45 1.47 14.91 9.84
N THR A 46 1.34 16.07 9.18
CA THR A 46 1.47 17.39 9.83
C THR A 46 0.37 17.66 10.86
N LEU A 47 -0.78 17.02 10.72
CA LEU A 47 -1.91 17.11 11.65
C LEU A 47 -1.76 16.20 12.88
N GLY A 48 -0.73 15.33 12.93
CA GLY A 48 -0.49 14.42 14.06
C GLY A 48 -1.46 13.22 14.13
N VAL A 49 -2.34 13.06 13.14
CA VAL A 49 -3.35 11.98 13.08
C VAL A 49 -2.89 10.76 12.27
N ALA A 50 -1.73 10.83 11.62
CA ALA A 50 -1.17 9.71 10.89
C ALA A 50 -0.64 8.63 11.84
N SER A 51 -1.00 7.36 11.58
CA SER A 51 -0.51 6.22 12.36
C SER A 51 1.02 6.03 12.19
N PRO A 52 1.80 6.04 13.29
CA PRO A 52 3.25 5.86 13.23
C PRO A 52 3.68 4.49 12.67
N SER A 53 2.94 3.43 13.00
CA SER A 53 3.22 2.07 12.52
C SER A 53 3.07 1.97 11.00
N LYS A 54 2.00 2.56 10.44
CA LYS A 54 1.80 2.63 8.99
C LYS A 54 2.90 3.43 8.30
N LYS A 55 3.36 4.53 8.92
CA LYS A 55 4.47 5.33 8.39
C LYS A 55 5.78 4.52 8.35
N LEU A 56 6.08 3.79 9.42
CA LEU A 56 7.28 2.94 9.49
C LEU A 56 7.23 1.81 8.45
N MET A 57 6.08 1.11 8.35
CA MET A 57 5.87 0.06 7.34
C MET A 57 6.05 0.61 5.93
N SER A 58 5.40 1.73 5.60
CA SER A 58 5.50 2.38 4.29
C SER A 58 6.93 2.79 3.96
N GLY A 59 7.66 3.38 4.91
CA GLY A 59 9.08 3.70 4.74
C GLY A 59 9.95 2.45 4.50
N GLY A 60 9.64 1.34 5.17
CA GLY A 60 10.29 0.05 4.92
C GLY A 60 10.02 -0.49 3.51
N MET A 61 8.77 -0.39 3.03
CA MET A 61 8.40 -0.76 1.66
C MET A 61 9.13 0.11 0.63
N GLN A 62 9.17 1.43 0.85
CA GLN A 62 9.91 2.37 0.01
C GLN A 62 11.38 1.98 -0.08
N PHE A 63 12.04 1.77 1.07
CA PHE A 63 13.46 1.37 1.14
C PHE A 63 13.76 0.08 0.36
N LEU A 64 12.85 -0.90 0.44
CA LEU A 64 12.98 -2.18 -0.26
C LEU A 64 12.72 -2.05 -1.77
N MET A 65 11.69 -1.30 -2.17
CA MET A 65 11.28 -1.13 -3.57
C MET A 65 12.21 -0.20 -4.37
N GLU A 66 12.78 0.82 -3.75
CA GLU A 66 13.75 1.74 -4.39
C GLU A 66 15.07 1.07 -4.75
N ARG A 67 15.34 -0.14 -4.22
CA ARG A 67 16.59 -0.87 -4.46
C ARG A 67 16.31 -2.17 -5.22
N PRO A 68 16.50 -2.18 -6.56
CA PRO A 68 16.20 -3.34 -7.39
C PRO A 68 16.92 -4.62 -6.96
N SER A 69 18.17 -4.54 -6.48
CA SER A 69 18.92 -5.71 -6.03
C SER A 69 18.28 -6.37 -4.81
N LEU A 70 17.94 -5.57 -3.79
CA LEU A 70 17.26 -6.05 -2.58
C LEU A 70 15.87 -6.60 -2.90
N PHE A 71 15.12 -5.87 -3.72
CA PHE A 71 13.78 -6.28 -4.16
C PHE A 71 13.81 -7.64 -4.87
N ASN A 72 14.70 -7.81 -5.85
CA ASN A 72 14.81 -9.07 -6.59
C ASN A 72 15.31 -10.22 -5.72
N MET A 73 16.22 -9.96 -4.78
CA MET A 73 16.68 -10.97 -3.82
C MET A 73 15.54 -11.41 -2.89
N ALA A 74 14.75 -10.47 -2.37
CA ALA A 74 13.58 -10.77 -1.55
C ALA A 74 12.56 -11.63 -2.34
N LEU A 75 12.31 -11.29 -3.61
CA LEU A 75 11.42 -12.07 -4.48
C LEU A 75 11.94 -13.48 -4.75
N HIS A 76 13.23 -13.65 -5.03
CA HIS A 76 13.84 -14.96 -5.27
C HIS A 76 13.66 -15.90 -4.06
N HIS A 77 13.71 -15.35 -2.85
CA HIS A 77 13.52 -16.11 -1.61
C HIS A 77 12.08 -16.14 -1.09
N ALA A 78 11.14 -15.48 -1.76
CA ALA A 78 9.74 -15.38 -1.28
C ALA A 78 9.07 -16.76 -1.15
N SER A 79 9.43 -17.72 -2.02
CA SER A 79 8.90 -19.09 -1.99
C SER A 79 9.17 -19.86 -0.69
N VAL A 80 10.16 -19.44 0.11
CA VAL A 80 10.44 -20.02 1.43
C VAL A 80 9.27 -19.80 2.38
N ALA A 81 8.50 -18.72 2.23
CA ALA A 81 7.35 -18.42 3.06
C ALA A 81 6.25 -19.50 2.97
N ASN A 82 6.16 -20.22 1.84
CA ASN A 82 5.19 -21.31 1.66
C ASN A 82 5.45 -22.52 2.57
N ALA A 83 6.69 -22.71 3.02
CA ALA A 83 7.07 -23.82 3.88
C ALA A 83 6.99 -23.48 5.39
N LEU A 84 6.69 -22.22 5.73
CA LEU A 84 6.58 -21.80 7.11
C LEU A 84 5.31 -22.36 7.75
N PRO A 85 5.38 -22.78 9.03
CA PRO A 85 4.22 -23.29 9.73
C PRO A 85 3.18 -22.19 9.95
N HIS A 86 1.91 -22.59 9.99
CA HIS A 86 0.77 -21.66 10.03
C HIS A 86 0.86 -20.63 11.16
N TRP A 87 1.30 -21.02 12.36
CA TRP A 87 1.43 -20.12 13.52
C TRP A 87 2.47 -19.01 13.32
N LEU A 88 3.50 -19.25 12.49
CA LEU A 88 4.53 -18.26 12.20
C LEU A 88 4.06 -17.29 11.11
N VAL A 89 3.28 -17.79 10.15
CA VAL A 89 2.70 -16.99 9.07
C VAL A 89 1.54 -16.13 9.58
N TYR A 90 0.64 -16.70 10.37
CA TYR A 90 -0.55 -16.05 10.90
C TYR A 90 -0.35 -15.71 12.38
N ASN A 91 0.47 -14.68 12.61
CA ASN A 91 0.75 -14.13 13.93
C ASN A 91 0.21 -12.70 14.05
N SER A 92 0.30 -12.10 15.24
CA SER A 92 -0.20 -10.74 15.52
C SER A 92 0.51 -9.62 14.76
N LEU A 93 1.70 -9.88 14.20
CA LEU A 93 2.46 -8.94 13.37
C LEU A 93 2.03 -8.99 11.89
N ASN A 94 1.31 -10.04 11.48
CA ASN A 94 0.79 -10.17 10.13
C ASN A 94 -0.66 -9.67 10.05
N ASP A 95 -0.84 -8.35 9.89
CA ASP A 95 -2.17 -7.75 9.71
C ASP A 95 -2.85 -8.20 8.41
N TRP A 96 -2.09 -8.55 7.36
CA TRP A 96 -2.65 -9.07 6.10
C TRP A 96 -3.43 -10.37 6.34
N GLY A 97 -2.83 -11.26 7.14
CA GLY A 97 -3.38 -12.57 7.49
C GLY A 97 -4.70 -12.55 8.28
N LYS A 98 -5.18 -11.38 8.75
CA LYS A 98 -6.44 -11.27 9.50
C LYS A 98 -7.67 -11.38 8.61
N GLU A 99 -7.60 -10.79 7.42
CA GLU A 99 -8.72 -10.73 6.47
C GLU A 99 -8.41 -11.48 5.16
N HIS A 100 -7.14 -11.77 4.89
CA HIS A 100 -6.68 -12.38 3.64
C HIS A 100 -5.84 -13.62 3.91
N GLU A 101 -5.99 -14.65 3.07
CA GLU A 101 -5.04 -15.75 3.03
C GLU A 101 -3.73 -15.30 2.37
N MET A 102 -2.61 -15.85 2.85
CA MET A 102 -1.32 -15.63 2.21
C MET A 102 -1.29 -16.31 0.83
N PRO A 103 -0.91 -15.59 -0.24
CA PRO A 103 -0.82 -16.18 -1.56
C PRO A 103 0.32 -17.21 -1.59
N VAL A 104 0.18 -18.24 -2.43
CA VAL A 104 1.26 -19.20 -2.69
C VAL A 104 2.30 -18.52 -3.57
N PHE A 105 3.49 -18.29 -3.03
CA PHE A 105 4.58 -17.66 -3.77
C PHE A 105 5.16 -18.61 -4.83
N ALA A 106 5.34 -18.12 -6.06
CA ALA A 106 5.96 -18.89 -7.13
C ALA A 106 7.46 -19.14 -6.85
N LYS A 107 8.01 -20.24 -7.40
CA LYS A 107 9.44 -20.56 -7.27
C LYS A 107 10.35 -19.62 -8.05
N GLU A 108 9.87 -19.08 -9.17
CA GLU A 108 10.60 -18.13 -10.01
C GLU A 108 9.87 -16.79 -9.99
N SER A 109 10.61 -15.71 -9.81
CA SER A 109 10.07 -14.36 -9.95
C SER A 109 9.78 -14.03 -11.42
N PHE A 110 8.85 -13.11 -11.69
CA PHE A 110 8.58 -12.64 -13.06
C PHE A 110 9.86 -12.17 -13.77
N ASN A 111 10.74 -11.46 -13.07
CA ASN A 111 12.00 -10.96 -13.62
C ASN A 111 12.94 -12.10 -14.04
N GLU A 112 13.00 -13.18 -13.26
CA GLU A 112 13.75 -14.39 -13.66
C GLU A 112 13.12 -15.09 -14.85
N MET A 113 11.80 -15.25 -14.86
CA MET A 113 11.08 -15.86 -15.97
C MET A 113 11.30 -15.08 -17.27
N TRP A 114 11.28 -13.74 -17.19
CA TRP A 114 11.59 -12.83 -18.28
C TRP A 114 13.02 -13.01 -18.79
N LYS A 115 14.02 -12.97 -17.88
CA LYS A 115 15.43 -13.18 -18.25
C LYS A 115 15.71 -14.56 -18.84
N LYS A 116 14.92 -15.57 -18.46
CA LYS A 116 14.99 -16.95 -18.98
C LYS A 116 14.17 -17.14 -20.26
N ASN A 117 13.56 -16.10 -20.82
CA ASN A 117 12.65 -16.16 -21.98
C ASN A 117 11.48 -17.15 -21.81
N LYS A 118 11.02 -17.37 -20.57
CA LYS A 118 9.86 -18.23 -20.26
C LYS A 118 8.52 -17.51 -20.41
N VAL A 119 8.55 -16.18 -20.42
CA VAL A 119 7.40 -15.29 -20.61
C VAL A 119 7.75 -14.35 -21.75
N LYS A 120 6.81 -14.16 -22.68
CA LYS A 120 6.93 -13.27 -23.85
C LYS A 120 6.24 -11.94 -23.59
#